data_AF-A0A3C1NN26-F1
#
_entry.id   AF-A0A3C1NN26-F1
#
_cell.length_a   1.000
_cell.length_b   1.000
_cell.length_c   1.000
_cell.angle_alpha   90.00
_cell.angle_beta   90.00
_cell.angle_gamma   90.00
#
_symmetry.space_group_name_H-M   'P 1'
#
loop_
_entity.id
_entity.type
_entity.pdbx_description
1 polymer ?
#
loop_
_entity_poly.entity_id
_entity_poly.type
_entity_poly.pdbx_seq_one_letter_code
_entity_poly.pdbx_strand_id
1 'polypeptide(L)' 'MGTYAVNNILCNGASNGSINVSSTGGSGTYEYSIDGGTTYQATGIFSNLAPGTYNIRVRDNLGCFRDTTVNITEPTAL' A
#
# COMPACT_ATOMS: atom_id res chain seq x y z
N MET A 1 13.15 -2.89 -9.74
CA MET A 1 12.35 -1.65 -9.81
C MET A 1 10.92 -2.10 -9.57
N GLY A 2 10.44 -2.00 -8.32
CA GLY A 2 9.07 -2.43 -7.98
C GLY A 2 8.05 -1.40 -8.44
N THR A 3 6.88 -1.85 -8.87
CA THR A 3 5.78 -0.98 -9.31
C THR A 3 4.77 -0.88 -8.18
N TYR A 4 4.39 0.35 -7.83
CA TYR A 4 3.35 0.64 -6.84
C TYR A 4 2.12 1.14 -7.60
N ALA A 5 0.97 0.50 -7.41
CA ALA A 5 -0.30 0.89 -8.00
C ALA A 5 -1.27 1.27 -6.87
N VAL A 6 -1.75 2.51 -6.89
CA VAL A 6 -2.73 3.03 -5.92
C VAL A 6 -4.05 3.23 -6.66
N ASN A 7 -5.11 2.62 -6.16
CA ASN A 7 -6.45 2.76 -6.69
C ASN A 7 -7.31 3.59 -5.73
N ASN A 8 -7.70 4.77 -6.19
CA ASN A 8 -8.52 5.69 -5.42
C ASN A 8 -9.96 5.16 -5.28
N ILE A 9 -10.64 5.66 -4.26
CA ILE A 9 -12.05 5.35 -4.02
C ILE A 9 -12.87 5.96 -5.15
N LEU A 10 -13.75 5.15 -5.76
CA LEU A 10 -14.56 5.57 -6.91
C LEU A 10 -15.93 6.12 -6.50
N CYS A 11 -16.40 5.80 -5.29
CA CYS A 11 -17.71 6.21 -4.79
C CYS A 11 -17.55 6.91 -3.43
N ASN A 12 -18.15 8.09 -3.28
CA ASN A 12 -18.12 8.81 -2.01
C ASN A 12 -18.74 7.97 -0.88
N GLY A 13 -18.03 7.82 0.25
CA GLY A 13 -18.47 7.01 1.39
C GLY A 13 -18.23 5.51 1.23
N ALA A 14 -17.64 5.06 0.11
CA ALA A 14 -17.21 3.68 -0.04
C ALA A 14 -15.78 3.50 0.49
N SER A 15 -15.56 2.49 1.32
CA SER A 15 -14.22 2.05 1.72
C SER A 15 -13.68 1.06 0.69
N ASN A 16 -13.66 1.42 -0.59
CA ASN A 16 -13.23 0.52 -1.68
C ASN A 16 -11.86 0.88 -2.26
N GLY A 17 -11.09 1.72 -1.56
CA GLY A 17 -9.72 2.03 -1.92
C GLY A 17 -8.86 0.77 -1.90
N SER A 18 -7.88 0.70 -2.80
CA SER A 18 -6.91 -0.39 -2.79
C SER A 18 -5.51 0.10 -3.10
N ILE A 19 -4.55 -0.48 -2.40
CA ILE A 19 -3.13 -0.26 -2.61
C ILE A 19 -2.56 -1.61 -3.02
N ASN A 20 -1.96 -1.66 -4.20
CA ASN A 20 -1.24 -2.83 -4.67
C ASN A 20 0.24 -2.49 -4.80
N VAL A 21 1.03 -3.16 -3.99
CA VAL A 21 2.48 -3.04 -3.97
C VAL A 21 3.07 -4.28 -4.61
N SER A 22 3.72 -4.12 -5.76
CA SER A 22 4.41 -5.21 -6.43
C SER A 22 5.91 -4.94 -6.43
N SER A 23 6.65 -5.57 -5.51
CA SER A 23 8.12 -5.57 -5.60
C SER A 23 8.55 -6.71 -6.51
N THR A 24 8.86 -6.37 -7.76
CA THR A 24 9.51 -7.26 -8.72
C THR A 24 11.02 -7.09 -8.64
N GLY A 25 11.68 -8.17 -8.20
CA GLY A 25 13.14 -8.30 -8.17
C GLY A 25 13.72 -8.44 -6.76
N GLY A 26 14.65 -9.40 -6.61
CA GLY A 26 15.43 -9.74 -5.42
C GLY A 26 15.03 -11.10 -4.83
N SER A 27 16.02 -11.88 -4.39
CA SER A 27 15.85 -13.23 -3.84
C SER A 27 15.47 -13.15 -2.36
N GLY A 28 14.18 -13.28 -2.03
CA GLY A 28 13.74 -13.34 -0.64
C GLY A 28 12.24 -13.13 -0.44
N THR A 29 11.79 -13.35 0.79
CA THR A 29 10.44 -13.01 1.25
C THR A 29 10.36 -11.50 1.47
N TYR A 30 9.39 -10.84 0.84
CA TYR A 30 9.10 -9.42 1.08
C TYR A 30 7.96 -9.29 2.07
N GLU A 31 8.08 -8.28 2.92
CA GLU A 31 7.06 -7.90 3.86
C GLU A 31 6.60 -6.48 3.56
N TYR A 32 5.29 -6.30 3.45
CA TYR A 32 4.64 -5.06 3.09
C TYR A 32 3.81 -4.57 4.26
N SER A 33 3.89 -3.27 4.52
CA SER A 33 3.12 -2.56 5.53
C SER A 33 2.48 -1.34 4.88
N ILE A 34 1.32 -0.89 5.34
CA ILE A 34 0.67 0.37 4.92
C ILE A 34 0.53 1.39 6.06
N ASP A 35 1.03 1.02 7.24
CA ASP A 35 0.90 1.75 8.50
C ASP A 35 2.28 2.17 9.05
N GLY A 36 3.28 2.29 8.17
CA GLY A 36 4.64 2.72 8.52
C GLY A 36 5.50 1.64 9.18
N GLY A 37 5.07 0.38 9.18
CA GLY A 37 5.79 -0.74 9.76
C GLY A 37 5.30 -1.18 11.14
N THR A 38 4.03 -0.89 11.47
CA THR A 38 3.32 -1.44 12.63
C THR A 38 2.87 -2.86 12.34
N THR A 39 2.27 -3.09 11.16
CA THR A 39 1.88 -4.43 10.68
C THR A 39 2.58 -4.75 9.37
N TYR A 40 3.01 -6.00 9.23
CA TYR A 40 3.65 -6.50 8.02
C TYR A 40 2.89 -7.73 7.52
N GLN A 41 2.73 -7.82 6.21
CA GLN A 41 2.15 -8.97 5.54
C GLN A 41 3.01 -9.39 4.34
N ALA A 42 2.97 -10.66 3.99
CA ALA A 42 3.72 -11.19 2.84
C ALA A 42 3.13 -10.77 1.48
N THR A 43 1.90 -10.22 1.47
CA THR A 43 1.22 -9.77 0.26
C THR A 43 1.25 -8.25 0.20
N GLY A 44 1.51 -7.68 -0.97
CA GLY A 44 1.43 -6.23 -1.16
C GLY A 44 0.02 -5.72 -1.49
N ILE A 45 -1.00 -6.56 -1.35
CA ILE A 45 -2.37 -6.23 -1.74
C ILE A 45 -3.14 -5.81 -0.48
N PHE A 46 -3.57 -4.55 -0.47
CA PHE A 46 -4.41 -3.98 0.57
C PHE A 46 -5.69 -3.48 -0.09
N SER A 47 -6.81 -4.06 0.27
CA SER A 47 -8.13 -3.69 -0.22
C SER A 47 -9.01 -3.21 0.93
N ASN A 48 -10.13 -2.59 0.60
CA ASN A 48 -11.08 -2.04 1.55
C ASN A 48 -10.52 -0.89 2.40
N LEU A 49 -9.70 -0.04 1.78
CA LEU A 49 -9.09 1.09 2.47
C LEU A 49 -10.02 2.30 2.41
N ALA A 50 -10.09 3.00 3.54
CA ALA A 50 -10.79 4.27 3.70
C ALA A 50 -9.99 5.40 3.03
N PRO A 51 -10.61 6.55 2.73
CA PRO A 51 -9.87 7.71 2.25
C PRO A 51 -8.92 8.20 3.35
N GLY A 52 -7.66 8.44 3.01
CA GLY A 52 -6.63 8.79 3.96
C GLY A 52 -5.21 8.63 3.44
N THR A 53 -4.25 9.04 4.27
CA THR A 53 -2.83 8.89 3.99
C THR A 53 -2.33 7.56 4.56
N TYR A 54 -1.71 6.74 3.71
CA TYR A 54 -1.14 5.45 4.07
C TYR A 54 0.38 5.45 3.85
N ASN A 55 1.12 5.01 4.85
CA ASN A 55 2.58 4.91 4.81
C ASN A 55 2.98 3.49 4.46
N ILE A 56 3.20 3.26 3.17
CA ILE A 56 3.69 1.99 2.66
C ILE A 56 5.13 1.81 3.11
N ARG A 57 5.45 0.69 3.75
CA ARG A 57 6.82 0.27 4.03
C ARG A 57 7.00 -1.15 3.53
N VAL A 58 7.93 -1.34 2.60
CA VAL A 58 8.34 -2.64 2.09
C VAL A 58 9.70 -2.96 2.67
N ARG A 59 9.87 -4.12 3.29
CA ARG A 59 11.17 -4.61 3.75
C ARG A 59 11.47 -5.97 3.18
N ASP A 60 12.74 -6.26 2.99
CA ASP A 60 13.23 -7.58 2.60
C ASP A 60 14.04 -8.24 3.72
N ASN A 61 14.27 -9.55 3.55
CA ASN A 61 15.00 -10.37 4.51
C ASN A 61 16.51 -10.03 4.62
N LEU A 62 17.08 -9.26 3.69
CA LEU A 62 18.44 -8.72 3.84
C LEU A 62 18.47 -7.41 4.65
N GLY A 63 17.31 -6.91 5.10
CA GLY A 63 17.20 -5.73 5.94
C GLY A 63 17.14 -4.41 5.17
N CYS A 64 17.07 -4.43 3.83
CA CYS A 64 16.72 -3.22 3.11
C CYS A 64 15.21 -2.95 3.24
N PHE A 65 14.87 -1.67 3.30
CA PHE A 65 13.48 -1.24 3.32
C PHE A 65 13.28 -0.01 2.44
N ARG A 66 12.05 0.16 1.97
CA ARG A 66 11.57 1.34 1.27
C ARG A 66 10.29 1.81 1.91
N ASP A 67 10.27 3.07 2.30
CA ASP A 67 9.07 3.80 2.67
C ASP A 67 8.51 4.56 1.45
N THR A 68 7.19 4.67 1.39
CA THR A 68 6.46 5.40 0.36
C THR A 68 5.12 5.84 0.95
N THR A 69 4.82 7.12 0.87
CA THR A 69 3.52 7.62 1.32
C THR A 69 2.57 7.70 0.13
N VAL A 70 1.38 7.11 0.29
CA VAL A 70 0.31 7.20 -0.70
C VAL A 70 -0.92 7.82 -0.07
N ASN A 71 -1.67 8.57 -0.85
CA ASN A 71 -2.90 9.18 -0.39
C ASN A 71 -4.06 8.61 -1.18
N ILE A 72 -4.98 7.93 -0.50
CA ILE A 72 -6.25 7.51 -1.09
C ILE A 72 -7.21 8.67 -0.97
N THR A 73 -7.59 9.24 -2.11
CA THR A 73 -8.65 10.24 -2.19
C THR A 73 -9.97 9.58 -2.55
N GLU A 74 -11.06 10.11 -2.05
CA GLU A 74 -12.41 9.82 -2.54
C GLU A 74 -12.99 11.03 -3.27
N PRO A 75 -13.92 10.83 -4.22
CA PRO A 75 -14.66 11.92 -4.81
C PRO A 75 -15.46 12.67 -3.74
N THR A 76 -15.52 13.98 -3.87
CA THR A 76 -16.35 14.84 -3.00
C THR A 76 -17.81 14.46 -3.19
N ALA A 77 -18.53 14.23 -2.08
CA ALA A 77 -19.98 14.04 -2.11
C ALA A 77 -20.64 15.27 -2.75
N LEU A 78 -21.60 15.05 -3.65
CA LEU A 78 -22.41 16.12 -4.24
C LEU A 78 -23.49 16.59 -3.27
#